data_AF-A0A151RU21-F1
#
_entry.id   AF-A0A151RU21-F1
#
_cell.length_a   1.000
_cell.length_b   1.000
_cell.length_c   1.000
_cell.angle_alpha   90.00
_cell.angle_beta   90.00
_cell.angle_gamma   90.00
#
_symmetry.space_group_name_H-M   'P 1'
#
loop_
_entity.id
_entity.type
_entity.pdbx_description
1 polymer ?
#
loop_
_entity_poly.entity_id
_entity_poly.type
_entity_poly.pdbx_seq_one_letter_code
_entity_poly.pdbx_strand_id
1 'polypeptide(L)'
;QITHEGTNDVKRSRKHTLIREYELLRMYHGESIFDFQKRFIHLINHLIDIGRTFGKEELNLKVLQCLDRSWQAKVTTIEESKDLTSLTLATLFRKLREHEQKLHIFDENELP
;
A
#
# COMPACT_ATOMS: atom_id res chain seq x y z
N GLN A 1 -21.69 33.46 19.31
CA GLN A 1 -20.62 32.68 19.94
C GLN A 1 -20.61 31.29 19.29
N ILE A 2 -19.60 31.07 18.46
CA ILE A 2 -18.89 29.83 18.10
C ILE A 2 -19.73 28.56 17.79
N THR A 3 -20.00 28.34 16.50
CA THR A 3 -20.26 27.00 15.91
C THR A 3 -19.21 26.64 14.85
N HIS A 4 -18.00 27.20 14.98
CA HIS A 4 -16.85 26.90 14.11
C HIS A 4 -15.90 25.83 14.69
N GLU A 5 -16.04 25.48 15.98
CA GLU A 5 -15.18 24.47 16.63
C GLU A 5 -15.53 23.05 16.18
N GLY A 6 -16.81 22.65 16.17
CA GLY A 6 -17.23 21.30 15.78
C GLY A 6 -16.80 20.90 14.36
N THR A 7 -16.86 21.82 13.39
CA THR A 7 -16.46 21.55 12.00
C THR A 7 -14.95 21.40 11.85
N ASN A 8 -14.15 22.15 12.63
CA ASN A 8 -12.70 22.05 12.62
C ASN A 8 -12.20 20.82 13.39
N ASP A 9 -12.84 20.47 14.51
CA ASP A 9 -12.48 19.30 15.30
C ASP A 9 -12.81 17.99 14.57
N VAL A 10 -13.94 17.91 13.86
CA VAL A 10 -14.28 16.76 13.00
C VAL A 10 -13.26 16.61 11.86
N LYS A 11 -12.88 17.72 11.19
CA LYS A 11 -11.86 17.71 10.14
C LYS A 11 -10.49 17.28 10.68
N ARG A 12 -10.10 17.76 11.86
CA ARG A 12 -8.85 17.39 12.55
C ARG A 12 -8.85 15.92 12.94
N SER A 13 -9.96 15.43 13.49
CA SER A 13 -10.15 14.03 13.88
C SER A 13 -10.04 13.10 12.66
N ARG A 14 -10.74 13.41 11.56
CA ARG A 14 -10.65 12.64 10.31
C ARG A 14 -9.23 12.58 9.76
N LYS A 15 -8.52 13.71 9.76
CA LYS A 15 -7.11 13.76 9.34
C LYS A 15 -6.23 12.85 10.21
N HIS A 16 -6.39 12.92 11.53
CA HIS A 16 -5.63 12.08 12.46
C HIS A 16 -5.90 10.59 12.24
N THR A 17 -7.16 10.20 12.02
CA THR A 17 -7.54 8.82 11.71
C THR A 17 -6.88 8.32 10.42
N LEU A 18 -6.96 9.08 9.33
CA LEU A 18 -6.36 8.68 8.04
C LEU A 18 -4.83 8.55 8.12
N ILE A 19 -4.17 9.44 8.86
CA ILE A 19 -2.72 9.34 9.09
C ILE A 19 -2.39 8.06 9.87
N ARG A 20 -3.15 7.77 10.93
CA ARG A 20 -2.96 6.55 11.71
C ARG A 20 -3.20 5.28 10.89
N GLU A 21 -4.24 5.28 10.05
CA GLU A 21 -4.50 4.18 9.11
C GLU A 21 -3.34 3.99 8.13
N TYR A 22 -2.74 5.07 7.64
CA TYR A 22 -1.58 5.00 6.77
C TYR A 22 -0.36 4.43 7.48
N GLU A 23 -0.06 4.89 8.70
CA GLU A 23 1.05 4.39 9.50
C GLU A 23 0.89 2.90 9.83
N LEU A 24 -0.32 2.47 10.17
CA LEU A 24 -0.64 1.08 10.52
C LEU A 24 -0.96 0.20 9.31
N LEU A 25 -0.99 0.75 8.10
CA LEU A 25 -1.32 0.01 6.90
C LEU A 25 -0.37 -1.19 6.76
N ARG A 26 -0.95 -2.37 6.64
CA ARG A 26 -0.29 -3.62 6.33
C ARG A 26 -1.20 -4.48 5.46
N MET A 27 -0.59 -5.36 4.70
CA MET A 27 -1.26 -6.47 4.04
C MET A 27 -1.74 -7.44 5.11
N TYR A 28 -2.98 -7.92 4.99
CA TYR A 28 -3.50 -8.93 5.91
C TYR A 28 -3.01 -10.32 5.50
N HIS A 29 -2.98 -11.25 6.45
CA HIS A 29 -2.62 -12.63 6.17
C HIS A 29 -3.63 -13.27 5.20
N GLY A 30 -3.14 -13.80 4.09
CA GLY A 30 -3.98 -14.39 3.03
C GLY A 30 -4.74 -13.38 2.17
N GLU A 31 -4.48 -12.09 2.32
CA GLU A 31 -5.04 -11.07 1.43
C GLU A 31 -4.40 -11.17 0.04
N SER A 32 -5.16 -10.92 -1.03
CA SER A 32 -4.59 -10.82 -2.37
C SER A 32 -3.88 -9.48 -2.60
N ILE A 33 -2.88 -9.44 -3.47
CA ILE A 33 -2.23 -8.19 -3.89
C ILE A 33 -3.23 -7.23 -4.52
N PHE A 34 -4.26 -7.75 -5.20
CA PHE A 34 -5.31 -6.93 -5.79
C PHE A 34 -6.16 -6.22 -4.74
N ASP A 35 -6.56 -6.93 -3.68
CA ASP A 35 -7.35 -6.33 -2.59
C ASP A 35 -6.52 -5.36 -1.76
N PHE A 36 -5.26 -5.72 -1.48
CA PHE A 36 -4.30 -4.81 -0.86
C PHE A 36 -4.12 -3.53 -1.67
N GLN A 37 -3.96 -3.64 -3.01
CA GLN A 37 -3.84 -2.48 -3.89
C GLN A 37 -5.06 -1.56 -3.81
N LYS A 38 -6.28 -2.12 -3.79
CA LYS A 38 -7.51 -1.31 -3.68
C LYS A 38 -7.53 -0.51 -2.39
N ARG A 39 -7.24 -1.14 -1.25
CA ARG A 39 -7.19 -0.45 0.07
C ARG A 39 -6.11 0.62 0.10
N PHE A 40 -4.93 0.31 -0.44
CA PHE A 40 -3.82 1.26 -0.54
C PHE A 40 -4.22 2.50 -1.33
N ILE A 41 -4.74 2.32 -2.56
CA ILE A 41 -5.15 3.44 -3.43
C ILE A 41 -6.28 4.24 -2.79
N HIS A 42 -7.26 3.57 -2.18
CA HIS A 42 -8.35 4.24 -1.48
C HIS A 42 -7.82 5.18 -0.38
N LEU A 43 -6.91 4.68 0.45
CA LEU A 43 -6.31 5.46 1.52
C LEU A 43 -5.46 6.63 1.01
N ILE A 44 -4.63 6.39 -0.01
CA ILE A 44 -3.82 7.45 -0.64
C ILE A 44 -4.71 8.56 -1.22
N ASN A 45 -5.79 8.21 -1.90
CA ASN A 45 -6.73 9.19 -2.45
C ASN A 45 -7.35 10.06 -1.36
N HIS A 46 -7.76 9.49 -0.22
CA HIS A 46 -8.26 10.27 0.92
C HIS A 46 -7.20 11.17 1.54
N LEU A 47 -5.95 10.73 1.60
CA LEU A 47 -4.85 11.55 2.12
C LEU A 47 -4.53 12.72 1.18
N ILE A 48 -4.58 12.48 -0.13
CA ILE A 48 -4.41 13.53 -1.15
C ILE A 48 -5.53 14.56 -1.05
N ASP A 49 -6.78 14.11 -0.88
CA ASP A 49 -7.96 14.97 -0.74
C ASP A 49 -7.85 15.95 0.45
N ILE A 50 -7.17 15.54 1.53
CA ILE A 50 -6.90 16.42 2.69
C ILE A 50 -5.57 17.20 2.59
N GLY A 51 -4.94 17.21 1.41
CA GLY A 51 -3.78 18.02 1.08
C GLY A 51 -2.41 17.38 1.33
N ARG A 52 -2.33 16.05 1.47
CA ARG A 52 -1.02 15.35 1.44
C ARG A 52 -0.53 15.21 0.01
N THR A 53 0.79 15.28 -0.16
CA THR A 53 1.47 14.98 -1.42
C THR A 53 2.42 13.82 -1.18
N PHE A 54 2.48 12.87 -2.11
CA PHE A 54 3.34 11.71 -2.00
C PHE A 54 4.32 11.65 -3.17
N GLY A 55 5.57 11.34 -2.87
CA GLY A 55 6.57 11.01 -3.88
C GLY A 55 6.29 9.64 -4.51
N LYS A 56 6.71 9.43 -5.76
CA LYS A 56 6.59 8.11 -6.42
C LYS A 56 7.37 7.03 -5.65
N GLU A 57 8.60 7.37 -5.26
CA GLU A 57 9.45 6.50 -4.45
C GLU A 57 8.85 6.23 -3.07
N GLU A 58 8.30 7.26 -2.44
CA GLU A 58 7.62 7.13 -1.14
C GLU A 58 6.47 6.13 -1.19
N LEU A 59 5.61 6.20 -2.21
CA LEU A 59 4.50 5.25 -2.39
C LEU A 59 5.01 3.83 -2.66
N ASN A 60 6.05 3.68 -3.47
CA ASN A 60 6.64 2.38 -3.78
C ASN A 60 7.22 1.73 -2.52
N LEU A 61 8.02 2.48 -1.75
CA LEU A 61 8.59 2.02 -0.48
C LEU A 61 7.49 1.68 0.51
N LYS A 62 6.44 2.51 0.60
CA LYS A 62 5.32 2.23 1.49
C LYS A 62 4.64 0.92 1.14
N VAL A 63 4.37 0.65 -0.14
CA VAL A 63 3.81 -0.64 -0.58
C VAL A 63 4.70 -1.80 -0.12
N LEU A 64 6.01 -1.74 -0.41
CA LEU A 64 6.96 -2.81 -0.07
C LEU A 64 7.01 -3.07 1.45
N GLN A 65 7.01 -2.02 2.28
CA GLN A 65 7.00 -2.11 3.75
C GLN A 65 5.69 -2.67 4.32
N CYS A 66 4.59 -2.58 3.57
CA CYS A 66 3.29 -3.06 4.00
C CYS A 66 3.05 -4.53 3.65
N LEU A 67 3.85 -5.13 2.76
CA LEU A 67 3.67 -6.53 2.37
C LEU A 67 3.97 -7.47 3.54
N ASP A 68 3.29 -8.63 3.53
CA ASP A 68 3.54 -9.67 4.53
C ASP A 68 4.95 -10.27 4.40
N ARG A 69 5.46 -10.89 5.48
CA ARG A 69 6.80 -11.50 5.52
C ARG A 69 7.02 -12.55 4.42
N SER A 70 5.97 -13.22 3.96
CA SER A 70 6.06 -14.15 2.82
C SER A 70 6.61 -13.50 1.54
N TRP A 71 6.51 -12.18 1.41
CA TRP A 71 7.01 -11.40 0.27
C TRP A 71 8.46 -10.91 0.42
N GLN A 72 9.12 -11.18 1.55
CA GLN A 72 10.41 -10.56 1.88
C GLN A 72 11.49 -10.78 0.80
N ALA A 73 11.59 -12.00 0.25
CA ALA A 73 12.54 -12.30 -0.81
C ALA A 73 12.29 -11.44 -2.07
N LYS A 74 11.02 -11.26 -2.44
CA LYS A 74 10.63 -10.44 -3.59
C LYS A 74 10.87 -8.96 -3.33
N VAL A 75 10.59 -8.48 -2.12
CA VAL A 75 10.87 -7.11 -1.67
C VAL A 75 12.36 -6.80 -1.83
N THR A 76 13.23 -7.65 -1.27
CA THR A 76 14.69 -7.47 -1.35
C THR A 76 15.17 -7.41 -2.80
N THR A 77 14.71 -8.31 -3.68
CA THR A 77 15.08 -8.25 -5.11
C THR A 77 14.64 -6.95 -5.79
N ILE A 78 13.47 -6.41 -5.44
CA ILE A 78 12.98 -5.15 -6.02
C ILE A 78 13.80 -3.96 -5.49
N GLU A 79 14.11 -3.93 -4.20
CA GLU A 79 14.93 -2.88 -3.58
C GLU A 79 16.37 -2.87 -4.13
N GLU A 80 16.96 -4.04 -4.35
CA GLU A 80 18.31 -4.20 -4.90
C GLU A 80 18.43 -3.79 -6.37
N SER A 81 17.32 -3.80 -7.12
CA SER A 81 17.31 -3.44 -8.55
C SER A 81 17.60 -1.96 -8.84
N LYS A 82 17.73 -1.10 -7.81
CA LYS A 82 18.00 0.36 -7.89
C LYS A 82 17.00 1.17 -8.74
N ASP A 83 15.90 0.56 -9.18
CA ASP A 83 14.90 1.15 -10.08
C ASP A 83 13.69 1.76 -9.34
N LEU A 84 13.70 1.85 -8.01
CA LEU A 84 12.53 2.33 -7.24
C LEU A 84 12.12 3.76 -7.62
N THR A 85 13.08 4.61 -7.99
CA THR A 85 12.86 6.00 -8.41
C THR A 85 12.33 6.10 -9.84
N SER A 86 12.55 5.09 -10.70
CA SER A 86 12.07 5.02 -12.09
C SER A 86 10.74 4.26 -12.19
N LEU A 87 10.47 3.33 -11.27
CA LEU A 87 9.30 2.46 -11.25
C LEU A 87 8.00 3.21 -10.94
N THR A 88 6.98 3.04 -11.78
CA THR A 88 5.63 3.54 -11.46
C THR A 88 4.91 2.60 -10.49
N LEU A 89 4.07 3.15 -9.64
CA LEU A 89 3.26 2.37 -8.69
C LEU A 89 2.43 1.28 -9.39
N ALA A 90 1.88 1.60 -10.57
CA ALA A 90 1.17 0.63 -11.40
C ALA A 90 2.06 -0.54 -11.84
N THR A 91 3.32 -0.27 -12.21
CA THR A 91 4.29 -1.30 -12.59
C THR A 91 4.70 -2.14 -11.39
N LEU A 92 4.87 -1.53 -10.22
CA LEU A 92 5.14 -2.25 -8.98
C LEU A 92 4.02 -3.26 -8.69
N PHE A 93 2.76 -2.82 -8.65
CA PHE A 93 1.64 -3.71 -8.42
C PHE A 93 1.48 -4.78 -9.49
N ARG A 94 1.80 -4.48 -10.76
CA ARG A 94 1.85 -5.49 -11.82
C ARG A 94 2.87 -6.59 -11.53
N LYS A 95 4.11 -6.21 -11.17
CA LYS A 95 5.19 -7.17 -10.81
C LYS A 95 4.81 -8.03 -9.60
N LEU A 96 4.12 -7.45 -8.61
CA LEU A 96 3.64 -8.15 -7.42
C LEU A 96 2.55 -9.17 -7.78
N ARG A 97 1.54 -8.79 -8.58
CA ARG A 97 0.51 -9.73 -9.06
C ARG A 97 1.06 -10.87 -9.89
N GLU A 98 2.01 -10.59 -10.79
CA GLU A 98 2.67 -11.64 -11.58
C GLU A 98 3.41 -12.65 -10.69
N HIS A 99 3.92 -12.21 -9.54
CA HIS A 99 4.56 -13.10 -8.56
C HIS A 99 3.52 -13.89 -7.76
N GLU A 100 2.44 -13.24 -7.32
CA GLU A 100 1.30 -13.89 -6.64
C GLU A 100 0.73 -15.05 -7.47
N GLN A 101 0.53 -14.82 -8.77
CA GLN A 101 0.03 -15.84 -9.69
C GLN A 101 1.00 -17.01 -9.82
N LYS A 102 2.32 -16.74 -9.87
CA LYS A 102 3.32 -17.80 -9.92
C LYS A 102 3.29 -18.64 -8.65
N LEU A 103 3.21 -18.02 -7.47
CA LEU A 103 3.12 -18.74 -6.20
C LEU A 103 1.87 -19.66 -6.16
N HIS A 104 0.70 -19.15 -6.56
CA HIS A 104 -0.51 -19.97 -6.63
C HIS A 104 -0.43 -21.11 -7.66
N ILE A 105 0.26 -20.90 -8.79
CA ILE A 105 0.50 -21.97 -9.78
C ILE A 105 1.39 -23.07 -9.20
N PHE A 106 2.31 -22.77 -8.29
CA PHE A 106 3.13 -23.80 -7.64
C PHE A 106 2.33 -24.59 -6.58
N ASP A 107 1.42 -23.95 -5.84
CA ASP A 107 0.54 -24.64 -4.90
C ASP A 107 -0.45 -25.62 -5.58
N GLU A 108 -0.95 -25.31 -6.79
CA GLU A 108 -1.85 -26.22 -7.53
C GLU A 108 -1.13 -27.39 -8.23
N ASN A 109 0.18 -27.26 -8.51
CA ASN A 109 0.97 -28.30 -9.18
C ASN A 109 1.66 -29.28 -8.22
N GLU A 110 1.51 -29.10 -6.89
CA GLU A 110 2.03 -30.02 -5.86
C GLU A 110 0.92 -30.87 -5.20
N LEU A 111 -0.21 -31.07 -5.87
CA LEU A 111 -1.20 -32.07 -5.45
C LEU A 111 -0.92 -33.42 -6.15
N PRO A 112 -0.65 -34.51 -5.40
CA PRO A 112 -0.40 -35.85 -5.96
C PRO A 112 -1.63 -36.50 -6.60
#